data_AF-A0A2W6WIB5-F1
#
_entry.id   AF-A0A2W6WIB5-F1
#
_cell.length_a   1.000
_cell.length_b   1.000
_cell.length_c   1.000
_cell.angle_alpha   90.00
_cell.angle_beta   90.00
_cell.angle_gamma   90.00
#
_symmetry.space_group_name_H-M   'P 1'
#
loop_
_entity.id
_entity.type
_entity.pdbx_description
1 polymer ?
#
loop_
_entity_poly.entity_id
_entity_poly.type
_entity_poly.pdbx_seq_one_letter_code
_entity_poly.pdbx_strand_id
1 'polypeptide(L)'
;PSLAVLEVLVHLDLPAELLPDDLRLLTIEVPDSASIQRLDPSPTDDDACLEAGNAFLRRGGHLIMQVRSVVVPQEWNILINVLHPQMAAVAIVRDEPFQIDPRLLA
;
A
#
# COMPACT_ATOMS: atom_id res chain seq x y z
N PRO A 1 -8.89 -5.98 -2.13
CA PRO A 1 -8.32 -5.56 -3.44
C PRO A 1 -8.90 -4.24 -3.95
N SER A 2 -10.16 -3.89 -3.63
CA SER A 2 -10.82 -2.65 -4.09
C SER A 2 -10.02 -1.38 -3.81
N LEU A 3 -9.52 -1.19 -2.58
CA LEU A 3 -8.71 0.00 -2.24
C LEU A 3 -7.46 0.11 -3.12
N ALA A 4 -6.73 -0.99 -3.31
CA ALA A 4 -5.54 -1.00 -4.15
C ALA A 4 -5.84 -0.56 -5.60
N VAL A 5 -7.01 -0.95 -6.12
CA VAL A 5 -7.48 -0.48 -7.44
C VAL A 5 -7.73 1.03 -7.41
N LEU A 6 -8.44 1.53 -6.41
CA LEU A 6 -8.72 2.97 -6.27
C LEU A 6 -7.43 3.79 -6.13
N GLU A 7 -6.48 3.31 -5.34
CA GLU A 7 -5.19 3.98 -5.15
C GLU A 7 -4.41 4.08 -6.46
N VAL A 8 -4.38 3.00 -7.26
CA VAL A 8 -3.76 2.98 -8.60
C VAL A 8 -4.48 3.97 -9.53
N LEU A 9 -5.81 3.97 -9.56
CA LEU A 9 -6.58 4.84 -10.45
C LEU A 9 -6.44 6.33 -10.10
N VAL A 10 -6.45 6.68 -8.82
CA VAL A 10 -6.36 8.07 -8.37
C VAL A 10 -4.92 8.60 -8.50
N HIS A 11 -3.92 7.82 -8.12
CA HIS A 11 -2.54 8.33 -8.04
C HIS A 11 -1.72 8.15 -9.30
N LEU A 12 -2.05 7.21 -10.20
CA LEU A 12 -1.36 7.16 -11.49
C LEU A 12 -1.79 8.30 -12.41
N ASP A 13 -2.98 8.87 -12.22
CA ASP A 13 -3.54 9.97 -13.05
C ASP A 13 -3.39 9.68 -14.56
N LEU A 14 -3.49 8.39 -14.94
CA LEU A 14 -3.33 7.93 -16.30
C LEU A 14 -4.72 7.78 -16.96
N PRO A 15 -4.90 8.30 -18.19
CA PRO A 15 -6.02 7.91 -19.04
C PRO A 15 -6.12 6.38 -19.15
N ALA A 16 -7.34 5.88 -19.29
CA ALA A 16 -7.64 4.45 -19.44
C ALA A 16 -6.73 3.72 -20.44
N GLU A 17 -6.42 4.41 -21.53
CA GLU A 17 -5.62 3.94 -22.67
C GLU A 17 -4.12 3.78 -22.34
N LEU A 18 -3.66 4.39 -21.25
CA LEU A 18 -2.27 4.36 -20.79
C LEU A 18 -2.07 3.44 -19.58
N LEU A 19 -3.13 2.80 -19.08
CA LEU A 19 -2.97 1.78 -18.05
C LEU A 19 -2.16 0.60 -18.61
N PRO A 20 -1.15 0.11 -17.87
CA PRO A 20 -0.41 -1.08 -18.27
C PRO A 20 -1.36 -2.27 -18.50
N ASP A 21 -1.13 -3.01 -19.58
CA ASP A 21 -1.92 -4.21 -19.91
C ASP A 21 -1.42 -5.46 -19.17
N ASP A 22 -0.33 -5.34 -18.42
CA ASP A 22 0.35 -6.37 -17.66
C ASP A 22 0.19 -6.25 -16.13
N LEU A 23 -0.85 -5.53 -15.67
CA LEU A 23 -1.15 -5.40 -14.25
C LEU A 23 -1.31 -6.78 -13.58
N ARG A 24 -0.76 -6.88 -12.36
CA ARG A 24 -0.79 -8.08 -11.52
C ARG A 24 -1.43 -7.75 -10.17
N LEU A 25 -2.29 -8.63 -9.68
CA LEU A 25 -2.83 -8.57 -8.32
C LEU A 25 -2.02 -9.52 -7.43
N LEU A 26 -1.27 -8.93 -6.50
CA LEU A 26 -0.49 -9.66 -5.51
C LEU A 26 -1.27 -9.80 -4.22
N THR A 27 -1.42 -11.04 -3.73
CA THR A 27 -1.84 -11.29 -2.36
C THR A 27 -0.61 -11.50 -1.50
N ILE A 28 -0.35 -10.55 -0.60
CA ILE A 28 0.79 -10.57 0.32
C ILE A 28 0.29 -11.04 1.68
N GLU A 29 0.87 -12.13 2.17
CA GLU A 29 0.66 -12.64 3.52
C GLU A 29 1.77 -12.16 4.44
N VAL A 30 1.39 -11.70 5.63
CA VAL A 30 2.29 -11.25 6.70
C VAL A 30 2.09 -12.16 7.91
N PRO A 31 3.11 -12.39 8.75
CA PRO A 31 2.94 -13.22 9.94
C PRO A 31 1.92 -12.61 10.91
N ASP A 32 1.11 -13.44 11.56
CA ASP A 32 0.14 -12.98 12.58
C ASP A 32 0.82 -12.22 13.75
N SER A 33 2.11 -12.49 13.97
CA SER A 33 2.96 -11.83 14.96
C SER A 33 3.63 -10.55 14.46
N ALA A 34 3.25 -10.05 13.28
CA ALA A 34 3.80 -8.83 12.70
C ALA A 34 3.65 -7.66 13.68
N SER A 35 4.75 -6.97 13.94
CA SER A 35 4.72 -5.71 14.68
C SER A 35 4.09 -4.61 13.82
N ILE A 36 3.05 -3.97 14.36
CA ILE A 36 2.26 -2.95 13.65
C ILE A 36 2.37 -1.61 14.37
N GLN A 37 2.69 -0.55 13.62
CA GLN A 37 2.56 0.85 14.03
C GLN A 37 1.38 1.48 13.30
N ARG A 38 0.53 2.25 13.99
CA ARG A 38 -0.51 3.07 13.36
C ARG A 38 -0.09 4.53 13.36
N LEU A 39 -0.16 5.18 12.19
CA LEU A 39 0.06 6.61 12.03
C LEU A 39 -1.30 7.32 11.97
N ASP A 40 -1.83 7.67 13.14
CA ASP A 40 -3.13 8.31 13.33
C ASP A 40 -3.04 9.39 14.41
N PRO A 41 -3.35 10.67 14.12
CA PRO A 41 -3.76 11.19 12.80
C PRO A 41 -2.64 11.05 11.76
N SER A 42 -3.03 10.80 10.51
CA SER A 42 -2.08 10.84 9.39
C SER A 42 -1.73 12.31 9.08
N PRO A 43 -0.45 12.62 8.76
CA PRO A 43 -0.07 13.97 8.34
C PRO A 43 -0.85 14.40 7.09
N THR A 44 -1.06 15.71 6.94
CA THR A 44 -1.87 16.28 5.85
C THR A 44 -1.04 16.92 4.74
N ASP A 45 0.26 17.11 4.95
CA ASP A 45 1.20 17.62 3.96
C ASP A 45 2.23 16.55 3.55
N ASP A 46 2.72 16.65 2.32
CA ASP A 46 3.57 15.64 1.69
C ASP A 46 4.92 15.49 2.42
N ASP A 47 5.51 16.60 2.88
CA ASP A 47 6.80 16.60 3.57
C ASP A 47 6.71 15.84 4.90
N ALA A 48 5.66 16.06 5.69
CA ALA A 48 5.43 15.34 6.93
C ALA A 48 5.13 13.84 6.71
N CYS A 49 4.41 13.49 5.63
CA CYS A 49 4.21 12.10 5.22
C CYS A 49 5.54 11.41 4.89
N LEU A 50 6.39 12.07 4.11
CA LEU A 50 7.72 11.56 3.75
C LEU A 50 8.61 11.42 4.98
N GLU A 51 8.61 12.39 5.89
CA GLU A 51 9.38 12.32 7.14
C GLU A 51 8.93 11.13 8.00
N ALA A 52 7.62 10.95 8.18
CA ALA A 52 7.06 9.84 8.95
C ALA A 52 7.44 8.47 8.36
N GLY A 53 7.32 8.31 7.04
CA GLY A 53 7.73 7.09 6.34
C GLY A 53 9.23 6.80 6.45
N ASN A 54 10.06 7.82 6.27
CA ASN A 54 11.52 7.70 6.44
C ASN A 54 11.90 7.32 7.88
N ALA A 55 11.26 7.94 8.88
CA ALA A 55 11.49 7.62 10.27
C ALA A 55 11.06 6.18 10.60
N PHE A 56 9.93 5.72 10.08
CA PHE A 56 9.46 4.34 10.21
C PHE A 56 10.49 3.33 9.67
N LEU A 57 10.97 3.54 8.45
CA LEU A 57 11.98 2.66 7.83
C LEU A 57 13.29 2.66 8.63
N ARG A 58 13.81 3.84 8.99
CA ARG A 58 15.08 3.99 9.72
C ARG A 58 15.05 3.40 11.12
N ARG A 59 13.93 3.57 11.85
CA ARG A 59 13.79 3.04 13.21
C ARG A 59 13.76 1.53 13.22
N GLY A 60 13.17 0.90 12.20
CA GLY A 60 13.17 -0.56 12.05
C GLY A 60 12.52 -1.31 13.21
N GLY A 61 11.64 -0.66 13.98
CA GLY A 61 11.00 -1.26 15.17
C GLY A 61 9.71 -2.03 14.86
N HIS A 62 9.12 -1.79 13.69
CA HIS A 62 7.87 -2.42 13.26
C HIS A 62 7.99 -2.95 11.82
N LEU A 63 7.40 -4.11 11.54
CA LEU A 63 7.29 -4.65 10.18
C LEU A 63 6.29 -3.83 9.36
N ILE A 64 5.17 -3.44 9.97
CA ILE A 64 4.06 -2.81 9.30
C ILE A 64 3.82 -1.41 9.87
N MET A 65 3.59 -0.44 8.99
CA MET A 65 2.93 0.80 9.33
C MET A 65 1.58 0.89 8.63
N GLN A 66 0.52 1.15 9.38
CA GLN A 66 -0.80 1.47 8.83
C GLN A 66 -0.96 2.99 8.74
N VAL A 67 -1.40 3.46 7.57
CA VAL A 67 -1.73 4.88 7.29
C VAL A 67 -3.15 4.96 6.73
N ARG A 68 -3.87 6.06 6.98
CA ARG A 68 -5.19 6.24 6.38
C ARG A 68 -5.07 6.41 4.86
N SER A 69 -5.98 5.81 4.11
CA SER A 69 -6.10 6.14 2.68
C SER A 69 -6.63 7.56 2.53
N VAL A 70 -6.01 8.35 1.66
CA VAL A 70 -6.52 9.66 1.27
C VAL A 70 -7.79 9.52 0.42
N VAL A 71 -7.87 8.45 -0.37
CA VAL A 71 -9.01 8.17 -1.28
C VAL A 71 -10.23 7.70 -0.50
N VAL A 72 -10.05 6.79 0.46
CA VAL A 72 -11.12 6.24 1.31
C VAL A 72 -10.72 6.37 2.79
N PRO A 73 -11.02 7.50 3.46
CA PRO A 73 -10.55 7.79 4.82
C PRO A 73 -10.89 6.75 5.90
N GLN A 74 -11.92 5.93 5.67
CA GLN A 74 -12.36 4.86 6.56
C GLN A 74 -11.45 3.62 6.49
N GLU A 75 -10.69 3.47 5.41
CA GLU A 75 -9.80 2.33 5.15
C GLU A 75 -8.32 2.68 5.41
N TRP A 76 -7.47 1.66 5.39
CA TRP A 76 -6.05 1.75 5.71
C TRP A 76 -5.20 1.21 4.58
N ASN A 77 -4.16 1.96 4.21
CA ASN A 77 -3.02 1.45 3.47
C ASN A 77 -1.98 0.88 4.42
N ILE A 78 -1.18 -0.04 3.90
CA ILE A 78 -0.16 -0.77 4.65
C ILE A 78 1.19 -0.51 3.97
N LEU A 79 2.14 0.01 4.73
CA LEU A 79 3.56 0.02 4.36
C LEU A 79 4.26 -1.13 5.06
N ILE A 80 5.04 -1.91 4.30
CA ILE A 80 5.84 -3.03 4.81
C ILE A 80 7.30 -2.61 4.81
N ASN A 81 7.96 -2.69 5.95
CA ASN A 81 9.39 -2.38 6.08
C ASN A 81 10.24 -3.57 5.63
N VAL A 82 10.77 -3.48 4.41
CA VAL A 82 11.61 -4.54 3.83
C VAL A 82 12.93 -4.78 4.55
N LEU A 83 13.37 -3.83 5.40
CA LEU A 83 14.60 -3.96 6.20
C LEU A 83 14.36 -4.62 7.57
N HIS A 84 13.10 -4.85 7.93
CA HIS A 84 12.75 -5.43 9.23
C HIS A 84 13.03 -6.94 9.26
N PRO A 85 13.54 -7.53 10.35
CA PRO A 85 13.86 -8.97 10.42
C PRO A 85 12.67 -9.89 10.12
N GLN A 86 11.45 -9.51 10.53
CA GLN A 86 10.23 -10.28 10.22
C GLN A 86 9.85 -10.25 8.73
N MET A 87 10.47 -9.42 7.89
CA MET A 87 10.23 -9.41 6.44
C MET A 87 10.53 -10.78 5.82
N ALA A 88 11.45 -11.56 6.40
CA ALA A 88 11.75 -12.92 5.97
C ALA A 88 10.56 -13.89 6.03
N ALA A 89 9.50 -13.56 6.78
CA ALA A 89 8.27 -14.34 6.89
C ALA A 89 7.12 -13.78 6.03
N VAL A 90 7.34 -12.67 5.31
CA VAL A 90 6.34 -12.09 4.40
C VAL A 90 6.44 -12.82 3.06
N ALA A 91 5.29 -13.23 2.51
CA ALA A 91 5.24 -14.01 1.28
C ALA A 91 4.16 -13.50 0.32
N ILE A 92 4.44 -13.60 -0.98
CA ILE A 92 3.40 -13.49 -2.00
C ILE A 92 2.77 -14.88 -2.13
N VAL A 93 1.52 -15.01 -1.69
CA VAL A 93 0.80 -16.29 -1.70
C VAL A 93 -0.08 -16.46 -2.94
N ARG A 94 -0.36 -15.36 -3.66
CA ARG A 94 -1.01 -15.38 -4.99
C ARG A 94 -0.47 -14.25 -5.85
N ASP A 95 -0.37 -14.54 -7.14
CA ASP A 95 0.10 -13.61 -8.14
C ASP A 95 -0.68 -13.86 -9.44
N GLU A 96 -1.67 -13.00 -9.69
CA GLU A 96 -2.73 -13.21 -10.68
C GLU A 96 -2.73 -12.07 -11.70
N PRO A 97 -2.95 -12.33 -13.01
CA PRO A 97 -3.19 -11.26 -13.97
C PRO A 97 -4.41 -10.45 -13.54
N PHE A 98 -4.34 -9.13 -13.62
CA PHE A 98 -5.41 -8.25 -13.18
C PHE A 98 -5.79 -7.30 -14.30
N GLN A 99 -7.09 -7.22 -14.59
CA GLN A 99 -7.64 -6.25 -15.53
C GLN A 99 -8.58 -5.34 -14.77
N ILE A 100 -8.33 -4.04 -14.86
CA ILE A 100 -9.28 -3.05 -14.37
C ILE A 100 -10.49 -3.08 -15.29
N ASP A 101 -11.68 -3.19 -14.70
CA ASP A 101 -12.93 -3.13 -15.46
C ASP A 101 -13.01 -1.75 -16.15
N PRO A 102 -13.15 -1.70 -17.49
CA PRO A 102 -13.19 -0.42 -18.22
C PRO A 102 -14.29 0.53 -17.76
N ARG A 103 -15.36 0.01 -17.12
CA ARG A 103 -16.44 0.83 -16.56
C ARG A 103 -16.00 1.68 -15.37
N LEU A 104 -14.86 1.38 -14.76
CA LEU A 104 -14.26 2.20 -13.70
C LEU A 104 -13.48 3.41 -14.27
N LEU A 105 -13.30 3.46 -15.59
CA LEU A 105 -12.50 4.46 -16.30
C LEU A 105 -13.35 5.41 -17.16
N ALA A 106 -14.68 5.24 -17.14
CA ALA A 106 -15.64 5.93 -17.98
C ALA A 106 -16.35 7.07 -17.25
#